data_AF-A0A699HR07-F1
#
_entry.id   AF-A0A699HR07-F1
#
_cell.length_a   1.000
_cell.length_b   1.000
_cell.length_c   1.000
_cell.angle_alpha   90.00
_cell.angle_beta   90.00
_cell.angle_gamma   90.00
#
_symmetry.space_group_name_H-M   'P 1'
#
loop_
_entity.id
_entity.type
_entity.pdbx_description
1 polymer ?
#
loop_
_entity_poly.entity_id
_entity_poly.type
_entity_poly.pdbx_seq_one_letter_code
_entity_poly.pdbx_strand_id
1 'polypeptide(L)'
;EILPPRKQAYFLSLSSTDLSAQPQAFEIAENYHSAPDTSHTRHGERIKDILNNLDELSLDHIEEMKGYVDGRVIIQQDFNKLKIELQEARAQIAGLQRKQMRHNDKISLACFRISTLELIIKDIQILILCCLVNVDRMAPKRTSTSPAPAMNQAAIRQLIDDRVAAALEAQAANMENTDNINRNPKPRETCAARKYT
;
A
#
# COMPACT_ATOMS: atom_id res chain seq x y z
N GLU A 1 25.45 37.64 14.43
CA GLU A 1 24.89 37.30 13.11
C GLU A 1 23.63 38.12 12.92
N ILE A 2 23.67 39.09 12.00
CA ILE A 2 22.72 40.20 11.87
C ILE A 2 21.63 39.80 10.86
N LEU A 3 20.36 39.88 11.27
CA LEU A 3 19.15 39.73 10.44
C LEU A 3 18.94 40.99 9.54
N PRO A 4 18.18 40.90 8.43
CA PRO A 4 18.22 41.87 7.32
C PRO A 4 17.31 43.10 7.54
N PRO A 5 17.50 44.19 6.77
CA PRO A 5 16.67 45.38 6.91
C PRO A 5 15.30 45.24 6.22
N ARG A 6 14.24 45.47 7.00
CA ARG A 6 12.85 45.62 6.57
C ARG A 6 12.67 46.90 5.74
N LYS A 7 12.01 46.77 4.59
CA LYS A 7 11.55 47.88 3.73
C LYS A 7 10.38 48.61 4.41
N GLN A 8 10.52 49.91 4.63
CA GLN A 8 9.41 50.79 5.05
C GLN A 8 8.68 51.27 3.79
N ALA A 9 7.38 50.97 3.72
CA ALA A 9 6.45 51.50 2.74
C ALA A 9 5.94 52.86 3.25
N TYR A 10 6.14 53.92 2.46
CA TYR A 10 5.50 55.21 2.69
C TYR A 10 4.24 55.28 1.84
N PHE A 11 3.09 55.06 2.48
CA PHE A 11 1.77 55.30 1.90
C PHE A 11 1.33 56.74 2.19
N LEU A 12 0.32 57.18 1.44
CA LEU A 12 -0.54 58.38 1.57
C LEU A 12 -0.10 59.55 0.66
N SER A 13 -0.58 59.58 -0.60
CA SER A 13 -1.93 59.98 -1.04
C SER A 13 -2.18 61.48 -0.86
N LEU A 14 -2.13 62.19 -2.00
CA LEU A 14 -2.61 63.56 -2.19
C LEU A 14 -4.14 63.60 -2.13
N SER A 15 -4.73 64.53 -1.36
CA SER A 15 -6.06 65.07 -1.66
C SER A 15 -6.24 66.49 -1.13
N SER A 16 -6.88 67.30 -1.98
CA SER A 16 -7.07 68.75 -2.00
C SER A 16 -8.25 69.25 -1.17
N THR A 17 -8.16 70.46 -0.59
CA THR A 17 -9.21 71.52 -0.41
C THR A 17 -8.58 72.67 0.42
N ASP A 18 -8.76 73.98 0.20
CA ASP A 18 -9.89 74.78 -0.28
C ASP A 18 -9.47 76.13 -0.89
N LEU A 19 -10.37 76.66 -1.73
CA LEU A 19 -10.37 77.97 -2.40
C LEU A 19 -10.37 79.17 -1.42
N SER A 20 -9.73 80.28 -1.82
CA SER A 20 -10.23 81.64 -1.51
C SER A 20 -9.74 82.69 -2.54
N ALA A 21 -10.71 83.37 -3.16
CA ALA A 21 -10.77 84.48 -4.13
C ALA A 21 -9.56 85.47 -4.23
N GLN A 22 -9.22 86.13 -5.35
CA GLN A 22 -10.01 86.99 -6.26
C GLN A 22 -9.11 87.46 -7.47
N PRO A 23 -9.63 87.89 -8.65
CA PRO A 23 -8.90 87.85 -9.93
C PRO A 23 -8.19 89.15 -10.31
N GLN A 24 -7.13 89.04 -11.12
CA GLN A 24 -6.57 90.16 -11.88
C GLN A 24 -6.55 89.82 -13.36
N ALA A 25 -7.41 90.52 -14.10
CA ALA A 25 -7.49 90.50 -15.54
C ALA A 25 -6.26 91.17 -16.16
N PHE A 26 -5.68 90.53 -17.17
CA PHE A 26 -4.87 91.16 -18.21
C PHE A 26 -5.06 90.38 -19.51
N GLU A 27 -5.33 91.13 -20.58
CA GLU A 27 -5.80 90.68 -21.88
C GLU A 27 -4.70 90.10 -22.78
N ILE A 28 -5.12 89.09 -23.55
CA ILE A 28 -4.79 88.75 -24.95
C ILE A 28 -3.39 89.14 -25.46
N ALA A 29 -2.59 88.12 -25.75
CA ALA A 29 -1.65 88.14 -26.87
C ALA A 29 -1.77 86.83 -27.65
N GLU A 30 -2.58 86.84 -28.70
CA GLU A 30 -2.54 85.83 -29.75
C GLU A 30 -1.17 85.89 -30.43
N ASN A 31 -0.29 84.93 -30.12
CA ASN A 31 0.89 84.70 -30.93
C ASN A 31 1.33 83.24 -30.82
N TYR A 32 0.78 82.38 -31.68
CA TYR A 32 1.45 81.14 -32.04
C TYR A 32 1.25 80.86 -33.53
N HIS A 33 2.05 81.55 -34.35
CA HIS A 33 2.64 80.84 -35.49
C HIS A 33 3.66 79.86 -34.90
N SER A 34 3.33 78.57 -34.86
CA SER A 34 4.29 77.53 -34.54
C SER A 34 4.06 76.31 -35.42
N ALA A 35 5.16 75.97 -36.10
CA ALA A 35 5.61 74.74 -36.74
C ALA A 35 4.66 73.52 -36.85
N PRO A 36 4.83 72.67 -37.89
CA PRO A 36 4.06 71.44 -38.03
C PRO A 36 4.14 70.57 -36.77
N ASP A 37 2.97 70.12 -36.32
CA ASP A 37 2.62 69.41 -35.08
C ASP A 37 3.23 67.98 -34.98
N THR A 38 4.55 67.90 -35.15
CA THR A 38 5.32 66.65 -35.29
C THR A 38 5.53 65.92 -33.96
N SER A 39 5.41 66.61 -32.82
CA SER A 39 5.59 66.01 -31.50
C SER A 39 4.41 65.14 -31.09
N HIS A 40 3.17 65.62 -31.24
CA HIS A 40 1.96 64.85 -30.96
C HIS A 40 1.86 63.59 -31.82
N THR A 41 2.15 63.74 -33.11
CA THR A 41 2.17 62.61 -34.07
C THR A 41 3.21 61.56 -33.66
N ARG A 42 4.42 61.98 -33.27
CA ARG A 42 5.50 61.11 -32.78
C ARG A 42 5.17 60.42 -31.45
N HIS A 43 4.42 61.07 -30.57
CA HIS A 43 3.94 60.44 -29.34
C HIS A 43 2.86 59.39 -29.62
N GLY A 44 1.96 59.63 -30.58
CA GLY A 44 0.97 58.65 -31.03
C GLY A 44 1.62 57.39 -31.64
N GLU A 45 2.65 57.57 -32.46
CA GLU A 45 3.45 56.45 -33.01
C GLU A 45 4.15 55.67 -31.90
N ARG A 46 4.75 56.36 -30.92
CA ARG A 46 5.36 55.70 -29.76
C ARG A 46 4.34 54.91 -28.92
N ILE A 47 3.14 55.44 -28.74
CA ILE A 47 2.06 54.73 -28.03
C ILE A 47 1.69 53.47 -28.82
N LYS A 48 1.55 53.56 -30.15
CA LYS A 48 1.26 52.42 -31.01
C LYS A 48 2.36 51.34 -30.95
N ASP A 49 3.62 51.76 -30.98
CA ASP A 49 4.75 50.83 -30.85
C ASP A 49 4.77 50.15 -29.47
N ILE A 50 4.51 50.90 -28.40
CA ILE A 50 4.42 50.34 -27.04
C ILE A 50 3.28 49.32 -26.97
N LEU A 51 2.11 49.63 -27.53
CA LEU A 51 0.97 48.71 -27.56
C LEU A 51 1.29 47.42 -28.33
N ASN A 52 1.94 47.52 -29.49
CA ASN A 52 2.33 46.35 -30.26
C ASN A 52 3.34 45.46 -29.51
N ASN A 53 4.36 46.07 -28.89
CA ASN A 53 5.35 45.34 -28.09
C ASN A 53 4.70 44.64 -26.88
N LEU A 54 3.68 45.24 -26.27
CA LEU A 54 2.93 44.64 -25.18
C LEU A 54 2.09 43.45 -25.65
N ASP A 55 1.45 43.53 -26.82
CA ASP A 55 0.70 42.42 -27.41
C ASP A 55 1.63 41.23 -27.75
N GLU A 56 2.77 41.48 -28.37
CA GLU A 56 3.78 40.44 -28.68
C GLU A 56 4.31 39.77 -27.39
N LEU A 57 4.72 40.55 -26.39
CA LEU A 57 5.15 40.02 -25.09
C LEU A 57 4.05 39.22 -24.38
N SER A 58 2.79 39.61 -24.54
CA SER A 58 1.66 38.89 -23.96
C SER A 58 1.43 37.54 -24.65
N LEU A 59 1.61 37.48 -25.97
CA LEU A 59 1.42 36.28 -26.75
C LEU A 59 2.52 35.25 -26.46
N ASP A 60 3.78 35.70 -26.42
CA ASP A 60 4.94 34.86 -26.08
C ASP A 60 4.78 34.22 -24.70
N HIS A 61 4.33 35.02 -23.71
CA HIS A 61 4.11 34.51 -22.36
C HIS A 61 2.96 33.51 -22.27
N ILE A 62 1.89 33.68 -23.06
CA ILE A 62 0.78 32.73 -23.14
C ILE A 62 1.23 31.40 -23.77
N GLU A 63 2.07 31.45 -24.81
CA GLU A 63 2.60 30.26 -25.46
C GLU A 63 3.55 29.46 -24.54
N GLU A 64 4.41 30.15 -23.79
CA GLU A 64 5.26 29.53 -22.76
C GLU A 64 4.43 28.85 -21.67
N MET A 65 3.40 29.53 -21.17
CA MET A 65 2.46 29.01 -20.18
C MET A 65 1.68 27.78 -20.70
N LYS A 66 1.34 27.75 -21.99
CA LYS A 66 0.67 26.59 -22.61
C LYS A 66 1.54 25.34 -22.57
N GLY A 67 2.83 25.46 -22.87
CA GLY A 67 3.78 24.34 -22.78
C GLY A 67 3.88 23.78 -21.35
N TYR A 68 3.83 24.66 -20.35
CA TYR A 68 3.82 24.27 -18.93
C TYR A 68 2.53 23.53 -18.53
N VAL A 69 1.38 24.00 -19.00
CA VAL A 69 0.08 23.36 -18.75
C VAL A 69 0.00 21.99 -19.43
N ASP A 70 0.42 21.87 -20.69
CA ASP A 70 0.46 20.59 -21.41
C ASP A 70 1.41 19.60 -20.73
N GLY A 71 2.61 20.06 -20.32
CA GLY A 71 3.56 19.25 -19.56
C GLY A 71 2.96 18.69 -18.27
N ARG A 72 2.19 19.51 -17.52
CA ARG A 72 1.48 19.03 -16.32
C ARG A 72 0.41 17.98 -16.65
N VAL A 73 -0.33 18.13 -17.75
CA VAL A 73 -1.35 17.16 -18.17
C VAL A 73 -0.71 15.82 -18.54
N ILE A 74 0.41 15.83 -19.26
CA ILE A 74 1.16 14.60 -19.64
C ILE A 74 1.66 13.88 -18.39
N ILE A 75 2.31 14.59 -17.46
CA ILE A 75 2.80 14.02 -16.20
C ILE A 75 1.65 13.41 -15.38
N GLN A 76 0.49 14.08 -15.35
CA GLN A 76 -0.68 13.59 -14.62
C GLN A 76 -1.27 12.31 -15.23
N GLN A 77 -1.29 12.21 -16.56
CA GLN A 77 -1.73 11.00 -17.27
C GLN A 77 -0.77 9.84 -17.01
N ASP A 78 0.54 10.06 -17.12
CA ASP A 78 1.55 9.04 -16.85
C ASP A 78 1.48 8.54 -15.41
N PHE A 79 1.28 9.46 -14.45
CA PHE A 79 1.09 9.08 -13.05
C PHE A 79 -0.17 8.23 -12.84
N ASN A 80 -1.28 8.59 -13.49
CA ASN A 80 -2.53 7.82 -13.41
C ASN A 80 -2.37 6.44 -14.04
N LYS A 81 -1.66 6.33 -15.17
CA LYS A 81 -1.33 5.06 -15.81
C LYS A 81 -0.48 4.17 -14.89
N LEU A 82 0.59 4.73 -14.32
CA LEU A 82 1.44 4.02 -13.35
C LEU A 82 0.65 3.56 -12.11
N LYS A 83 -0.28 4.39 -11.63
CA LYS A 83 -1.15 4.03 -10.50
C LYS A 83 -2.02 2.81 -10.80
N ILE A 84 -2.57 2.72 -12.02
CA ILE A 84 -3.36 1.56 -12.46
C ILE A 84 -2.48 0.32 -12.56
N GLU A 85 -1.33 0.42 -13.25
CA GLU A 85 -0.38 -0.69 -13.38
C GLU A 85 0.10 -1.21 -12.01
N LEU A 86 0.36 -0.30 -11.07
CA LEU A 86 0.72 -0.65 -9.69
C LEU A 86 -0.40 -1.41 -8.97
N GLN A 87 -1.66 -1.00 -9.16
CA GLN A 87 -2.80 -1.69 -8.57
C GLN A 87 -2.98 -3.09 -9.16
N GLU A 88 -2.83 -3.24 -10.47
CA GLU A 88 -2.88 -4.54 -11.14
C GLU A 88 -1.77 -5.47 -10.65
N ALA A 89 -0.53 -4.99 -10.57
CA ALA A 89 0.59 -5.76 -10.04
C ALA A 89 0.34 -6.22 -8.60
N ARG A 90 -0.23 -5.35 -7.74
CA ARG A 90 -0.63 -5.73 -6.38
C ARG A 90 -1.69 -6.82 -6.37
N ALA A 91 -2.69 -6.74 -7.24
CA ALA A 91 -3.72 -7.78 -7.37
C ALA A 91 -3.12 -9.12 -7.81
N GLN A 92 -2.17 -9.10 -8.75
CA GLN A 92 -1.44 -10.30 -9.19
C GLN A 92 -0.64 -10.93 -8.04
N ILE A 93 0.13 -10.12 -7.29
CA ILE A 93 0.90 -10.59 -6.13
C ILE A 93 -0.02 -11.22 -5.07
N ALA A 94 -1.14 -10.56 -4.74
CA ALA A 94 -2.11 -11.12 -3.79
C ALA A 94 -2.72 -12.45 -4.29
N GLY A 95 -2.93 -12.58 -5.61
CA GLY A 95 -3.33 -13.84 -6.24
C GLY A 95 -2.30 -14.95 -6.04
N LEU A 96 -1.02 -14.66 -6.25
CA LEU A 96 0.08 -15.61 -6.04
C LEU A 96 0.22 -16.01 -4.57
N GLN A 97 0.15 -15.05 -3.65
CA GLN A 97 0.20 -15.32 -2.21
C GLN A 97 -0.93 -16.25 -1.74
N ARG A 98 -2.16 -16.05 -2.23
CA ARG A 98 -3.28 -16.96 -1.93
C ARG A 98 -3.06 -18.38 -2.45
N LYS A 99 -2.46 -18.52 -3.65
CA LYS A 99 -2.09 -19.85 -4.18
C LYS A 99 -1.01 -20.48 -3.29
N GLN A 100 0.03 -19.73 -2.95
CA GLN A 100 1.12 -20.19 -2.08
C GLN A 100 0.61 -20.65 -0.71
N MET A 101 -0.29 -19.90 -0.07
CA MET A 101 -0.89 -20.27 1.20
C MET A 101 -1.60 -21.64 1.13
N ARG A 102 -2.38 -21.88 0.07
CA ARG A 102 -3.02 -23.20 -0.16
C ARG A 102 -2.03 -24.34 -0.34
N HIS A 103 -0.86 -24.06 -0.92
CA HIS A 103 0.20 -25.06 -1.03
C HIS A 103 0.89 -25.29 0.32
N ASN A 104 1.11 -24.23 1.10
CA ASN A 104 1.69 -24.33 2.44
C ASN A 104 0.81 -25.17 3.38
N ASP A 105 -0.52 -25.02 3.34
CA ASP A 105 -1.44 -25.85 4.14
C ASP A 105 -1.30 -27.35 3.79
N LYS A 106 -1.16 -27.67 2.49
CA LYS A 106 -0.92 -29.04 2.02
C LYS A 106 0.44 -29.58 2.47
N ILE A 107 1.47 -28.72 2.48
CA ILE A 107 2.80 -29.08 2.98
C ILE A 107 2.74 -29.35 4.48
N SER A 108 2.12 -28.47 5.26
CA SER A 108 1.91 -28.66 6.69
C SER A 108 1.16 -29.96 7.00
N LEU A 109 0.10 -30.26 6.24
CA LEU A 109 -0.64 -31.52 6.37
C LEU A 109 0.23 -32.74 6.04
N ALA A 110 1.03 -32.67 4.99
CA ALA A 110 1.94 -33.76 4.62
C ALA A 110 3.02 -33.97 5.71
N CYS A 111 3.64 -32.89 6.19
CA CYS A 111 4.61 -32.94 7.28
C CYS A 111 4.01 -33.56 8.55
N PHE A 112 2.79 -33.18 8.93
CA PHE A 112 2.07 -33.76 10.07
C PHE A 112 1.86 -35.27 9.89
N ARG A 113 1.38 -35.71 8.72
CA ARG A 113 1.22 -37.14 8.40
C ARG A 113 2.54 -37.91 8.45
N ILE A 114 3.63 -37.32 7.96
CA ILE A 114 4.97 -37.90 8.04
C ILE A 114 5.36 -38.11 9.51
N SER A 115 5.18 -37.11 10.37
CA SER A 115 5.48 -37.23 11.80
C SER A 115 4.65 -38.32 12.50
N THR A 116 3.36 -38.47 12.15
CA THR A 116 2.53 -39.58 12.68
C THR A 116 3.09 -40.94 12.27
N LEU A 117 3.47 -41.11 10.99
CA LEU A 117 4.05 -42.36 10.51
C LEU A 117 5.40 -42.65 11.16
N GLU A 118 6.25 -41.65 11.37
CA GLU A 118 7.51 -41.79 12.10
C GLU A 118 7.31 -42.29 13.53
N LEU A 119 6.27 -41.79 14.23
CA LEU A 119 5.93 -42.24 15.58
C LEU A 119 5.48 -43.70 15.59
N ILE A 120 4.59 -44.09 14.67
CA ILE A 120 4.12 -45.47 14.53
C ILE A 120 5.28 -46.42 14.21
N ILE A 121 6.18 -46.04 13.31
CA ILE A 121 7.35 -46.84 12.97
C ILE A 121 8.24 -47.05 14.20
N LYS A 122 8.48 -45.99 15.00
CA LYS A 122 9.24 -46.11 16.25
C LYS A 122 8.55 -47.04 17.25
N ASP A 123 7.24 -46.94 17.41
CA ASP A 123 6.47 -47.82 18.32
C ASP A 123 6.52 -49.29 17.87
N ILE A 124 6.42 -49.55 16.57
CA ILE A 124 6.54 -50.90 16.00
C ILE A 124 7.96 -51.43 16.19
N GLN A 125 8.99 -50.61 15.95
CA GLN A 125 10.39 -50.99 16.19
C GLN A 125 10.63 -51.36 17.66
N ILE A 126 10.09 -50.56 18.59
CA ILE A 126 10.17 -50.84 20.03
C ILE A 126 9.46 -52.16 20.36
N LEU A 127 8.25 -52.38 19.82
CA LEU A 127 7.49 -53.61 20.04
C LEU A 127 8.25 -54.85 19.54
N ILE A 128 8.81 -54.79 18.32
CA ILE A 128 9.61 -55.87 17.74
C ILE A 128 10.86 -56.13 18.59
N LEU A 129 11.57 -55.08 19.01
CA LEU A 129 12.74 -55.21 19.87
C LEU A 129 12.38 -55.87 21.21
N CYS A 130 11.26 -55.48 21.82
CA CYS A 130 10.76 -56.12 23.03
C CYS A 130 10.45 -57.61 22.80
N CYS A 131 9.81 -57.97 21.69
CA CYS A 131 9.52 -59.37 21.36
C CYS A 131 10.80 -60.20 21.17
N LEU A 132 11.79 -59.68 20.43
CA LEU A 132 13.06 -60.38 20.17
C LEU A 132 13.89 -60.58 21.45
N VAL A 133 14.03 -59.53 22.27
CA VAL A 133 14.79 -59.61 23.53
C VAL A 133 14.12 -60.54 24.53
N ASN A 134 12.77 -60.60 24.55
CA ASN A 134 12.04 -61.54 25.40
C ASN A 134 12.15 -62.99 24.91
N VAL A 135 12.30 -63.22 23.60
CA VAL A 135 12.53 -64.55 23.02
C VAL A 135 13.95 -65.06 23.33
N ASP A 136 14.98 -64.21 23.22
CA ASP A 136 16.37 -64.62 23.52
C ASP A 136 16.64 -64.83 25.02
N ARG A 137 15.91 -64.14 25.90
CA ARG A 137 15.99 -64.31 27.36
C ARG A 137 15.30 -65.60 27.85
N MET A 138 14.52 -66.26 27.01
CA MET A 138 13.91 -67.58 27.26
C MET A 138 14.67 -68.71 26.55
N ALA A 139 16.00 -68.78 26.67
CA ALA A 139 16.71 -70.01 26.34
C ALA A 139 16.24 -71.17 27.25
N PRO A 140 15.57 -72.22 26.73
CA PRO A 140 15.08 -73.31 27.56
C PRO A 140 16.23 -74.30 27.78
N LYS A 141 16.94 -74.19 28.89
CA LYS A 141 17.54 -75.39 29.48
C LYS A 141 16.39 -76.18 30.09
N ARG A 142 15.74 -77.06 29.30
CA ARG A 142 15.17 -78.38 29.68
C ARG A 142 14.34 -78.92 28.50
N THR A 143 14.71 -80.10 28.02
CA THR A 143 13.92 -80.99 27.16
C THR A 143 12.51 -81.17 27.72
N SER A 144 11.52 -80.50 27.14
CA SER A 144 10.09 -80.70 27.48
C SER A 144 9.25 -80.42 26.23
N THR A 145 8.75 -81.49 25.60
CA THR A 145 7.68 -81.39 24.60
C THR A 145 6.40 -80.97 25.32
N SER A 146 6.12 -79.68 25.34
CA SER A 146 4.88 -79.09 25.84
C SER A 146 4.25 -78.32 24.68
N PRO A 147 2.98 -78.59 24.31
CA PRO A 147 2.26 -77.77 23.33
C PRO A 147 1.82 -76.48 24.00
N ALA A 148 2.77 -75.56 24.19
CA ALA A 148 2.48 -74.20 24.65
C ALA A 148 1.82 -73.41 23.51
N PRO A 149 0.78 -72.60 23.79
CA PRO A 149 0.10 -71.84 22.76
C PRO A 149 1.06 -70.77 22.24
N ALA A 150 1.55 -70.98 21.02
CA ALA A 150 2.32 -69.98 20.31
C ALA A 150 1.46 -68.72 20.21
N MET A 151 1.86 -67.65 20.89
CA MET A 151 1.37 -66.30 20.61
C MET A 151 1.78 -66.00 19.17
N ASN A 152 0.87 -66.31 18.27
CA ASN A 152 1.13 -66.49 16.85
C ASN A 152 1.41 -65.12 16.22
N GLN A 153 2.18 -65.12 15.15
CA GLN A 153 2.46 -63.92 14.35
C GLN A 153 1.17 -63.15 13.96
N ALA A 154 0.02 -63.82 13.94
CA ALA A 154 -1.30 -63.24 13.77
C ALA A 154 -1.72 -62.32 14.92
N ALA A 155 -1.51 -62.69 16.19
CA ALA A 155 -1.83 -61.85 17.34
C ALA A 155 -0.98 -60.57 17.38
N ILE A 156 0.29 -60.66 16.96
CA ILE A 156 1.17 -59.48 16.86
C ILE A 156 0.71 -58.55 15.73
N ARG A 157 0.31 -59.12 14.58
CA ARG A 157 -0.28 -58.33 13.48
C ARG A 157 -1.55 -57.61 13.91
N GLN A 158 -2.47 -58.32 14.59
CA GLN A 158 -3.68 -57.72 15.13
C GLN A 158 -3.39 -56.56 16.10
N LEU A 159 -2.43 -56.71 17.00
CA LEU A 159 -2.08 -55.63 17.93
C LEU A 159 -1.53 -54.38 17.20
N ILE A 160 -0.75 -54.59 16.13
CA ILE A 160 -0.25 -53.50 15.29
C ILE A 160 -1.42 -52.83 14.56
N ASP A 161 -2.32 -53.61 13.96
CA ASP A 161 -3.47 -53.12 13.21
C ASP A 161 -4.43 -52.31 14.12
N ASP A 162 -4.73 -52.82 15.32
CA ASP A 162 -5.59 -52.15 16.31
C ASP A 162 -5.00 -50.81 16.78
N ARG A 163 -3.67 -50.76 16.99
CA ARG A 163 -3.00 -49.51 17.39
C ARG A 163 -2.93 -48.49 16.27
N VAL A 164 -2.69 -48.94 15.03
CA VAL A 164 -2.74 -48.07 13.85
C VAL A 164 -4.14 -47.51 13.65
N ALA A 165 -5.18 -48.34 13.79
CA ALA A 165 -6.57 -47.92 13.70
C ALA A 165 -6.94 -46.90 14.78
N ALA A 166 -6.59 -47.16 16.04
CA ALA A 166 -6.86 -46.25 17.15
C ALA A 166 -6.15 -44.89 17.01
N ALA A 167 -4.90 -44.88 16.54
CA ALA A 167 -4.16 -43.64 16.28
C ALA A 167 -4.80 -42.81 15.15
N LEU A 168 -5.29 -43.46 14.10
CA LEU A 168 -5.97 -42.81 12.98
C LEU A 168 -7.35 -42.26 13.38
N GLU A 169 -8.14 -42.99 14.17
CA GLU A 169 -9.42 -42.50 14.70
C GLU A 169 -9.25 -41.29 15.63
N ALA A 170 -8.30 -41.36 16.57
CA ALA A 170 -8.01 -40.25 17.48
C ALA A 170 -7.57 -38.98 16.70
N GLN A 171 -6.82 -39.16 15.61
CA GLN A 171 -6.43 -38.06 14.74
C GLN A 171 -7.63 -37.48 13.97
N ALA A 172 -8.54 -38.32 13.46
CA ALA A 172 -9.74 -37.87 12.77
C ALA A 172 -10.64 -37.02 13.69
N ALA A 173 -10.84 -37.48 14.93
CA ALA A 173 -11.62 -36.75 15.95
C ALA A 173 -10.99 -35.39 16.32
N ASN A 174 -9.66 -35.30 16.34
CA ASN A 174 -8.96 -34.04 16.63
C ASN A 174 -9.06 -33.02 15.48
N MET A 175 -9.16 -33.47 14.21
CA MET A 175 -9.32 -32.57 13.07
C MET A 175 -10.76 -32.03 12.92
N GLU A 176 -11.78 -32.81 13.33
CA GLU A 176 -13.19 -32.39 13.27
C GLU A 176 -13.51 -31.22 14.23
N ASN A 177 -12.73 -31.03 15.30
CA ASN A 177 -12.89 -29.90 16.22
C ASN A 177 -12.33 -28.57 15.66
N THR A 178 -11.30 -28.62 14.80
CA THR A 178 -10.62 -27.42 14.29
C THR A 178 -11.44 -26.61 13.27
N ASP A 179 -12.44 -27.22 12.62
CA ASP A 179 -13.30 -26.57 11.63
C ASP A 179 -14.33 -25.59 12.26
N ASN A 180 -14.40 -25.49 13.59
CA ASN A 180 -15.34 -24.58 14.30
C ASN A 180 -14.79 -23.17 14.61
N ILE A 181 -13.50 -22.87 14.34
CA ILE A 181 -12.86 -21.60 14.71
C ILE A 181 -13.02 -20.50 13.63
N ASN A 182 -13.81 -20.75 12.57
CA ASN A 182 -14.17 -19.71 11.59
C ASN A 182 -15.60 -19.20 11.76
N ARG A 183 -15.98 -18.82 12.99
CA ARG A 183 -17.15 -17.97 13.22
C ARG A 183 -16.66 -16.59 13.63
N ASN A 184 -16.25 -15.83 12.62
CA ASN A 184 -15.96 -14.39 12.62
C ASN A 184 -16.44 -13.65 13.91
N PRO A 185 -15.55 -13.13 14.77
CA PRO A 185 -15.93 -12.06 15.67
C PRO A 185 -16.05 -10.80 14.81
N LYS A 186 -17.27 -10.50 14.35
CA LYS A 186 -17.59 -9.20 13.72
C LYS A 186 -16.96 -8.08 14.56
N PRO A 187 -16.31 -7.06 13.95
CA PRO A 187 -15.89 -5.89 14.69
C PRO A 187 -17.11 -5.29 15.39
N ARG A 188 -17.06 -5.19 16.72
CA ARG A 188 -18.02 -4.38 17.46
C ARG A 188 -17.90 -2.96 16.94
N GLU A 189 -18.93 -2.47 16.23
CA GLU A 189 -19.08 -1.06 15.92
C GLU A 189 -19.15 -0.30 17.25
N THR A 190 -18.07 0.40 17.56
CA THR A 190 -18.03 1.39 18.63
C THR A 190 -18.97 2.52 18.24
N CYS A 191 -20.08 2.70 18.96
CA CYS A 191 -20.91 3.90 18.85
C CYS A 191 -20.04 5.12 19.23
N ALA A 192 -19.56 5.85 18.23
CA ALA A 192 -19.03 7.18 18.42
C ALA A 192 -20.20 8.10 18.82
N ALA A 193 -20.29 8.37 20.12
CA ALA A 193 -21.20 9.39 20.64
C ALA A 193 -20.77 10.76 20.11
N ARG A 194 -21.49 11.29 19.12
CA ARG A 194 -21.43 12.70 18.75
C ARG A 194 -21.91 13.53 19.94
N LYS A 195 -20.98 14.17 20.64
CA LYS A 195 -21.31 15.31 21.50
C LYS A 195 -21.27 16.58 20.66
N TYR A 196 -22.41 17.25 20.55
CA TYR A 196 -22.47 18.64 20.11
C TYR A 196 -22.22 19.53 21.34
N THR A 197 -21.29 20.45 21.20
CA THR A 197 -21.17 21.69 21.97
C THR A 197 -20.79 22.78 21.01
#